data_AF-F0JCS9-F1
#
_entry.id   AF-F0JCS9-F1
#
_cell.length_a   1.000
_cell.length_b   1.000
_cell.length_c   1.000
_cell.angle_alpha   90.00
_cell.angle_beta   90.00
_cell.angle_gamma   90.00
#
_symmetry.space_group_name_H-M   'P 1'
#
loop_
_entity.id
_entity.type
_entity.pdbx_description
1 polymer ?
#
loop_
_entity_poly.entity_id
_entity_poly.type
_entity_poly.pdbx_seq_one_letter_code
_entity_poly.pdbx_strand_id
1 'polypeptide(L)' 'MSEIVIYGKPTCPHTKRALAAHPEARFVDVLASEANMEEMLKLSGGQRRIPVIVEDGHACVGFKRGS' A
#
# COMPACT_ATOMS: atom_id res chain seq x y z
N MET A 1 12.48 -1.81 -14.63
CA MET A 1 11.73 -2.78 -13.81
C MET A 1 10.84 -1.94 -12.93
N SER A 2 9.54 -1.91 -13.21
CA SER A 2 8.59 -1.13 -12.41
C SER A 2 8.33 -1.89 -11.12
N GLU A 3 8.95 -1.45 -10.03
CA GLU A 3 8.73 -2.05 -8.71
C GLU A 3 7.44 -1.48 -8.12
N ILE A 4 6.43 -2.33 -8.00
CA ILE A 4 5.18 -1.97 -7.32
C ILE A 4 5.33 -2.33 -5.85
N VAL A 5 5.08 -1.39 -4.94
CA VAL A 5 5.13 -1.62 -3.50
C VAL A 5 3.77 -1.32 -2.89
N ILE A 6 3.19 -2.28 -2.18
CA ILE A 6 1.88 -2.14 -1.56
C ILE A 6 2.04 -2.12 -0.04
N TYR A 7 1.89 -0.94 0.53
CA TYR A 7 1.84 -0.75 1.97
C TYR A 7 0.43 -0.95 2.49
N GLY A 8 0.27 -1.83 3.46
CA GLY A 8 -1.04 -2.06 4.05
C GLY A 8 -1.00 -2.99 5.24
N LYS A 9 -2.18 -3.47 5.62
CA LYS A 9 -2.35 -4.45 6.69
C LYS A 9 -2.71 -5.81 6.10
N PRO A 10 -2.12 -6.93 6.56
CA PRO A 10 -2.46 -8.27 6.08
C PRO A 10 -3.88 -8.67 6.49
N THR A 11 -4.41 -8.06 7.55
CA THR A 11 -5.78 -8.28 8.06
C THR A 11 -6.85 -7.53 7.27
N CYS A 12 -6.47 -6.56 6.41
CA CYS A 12 -7.43 -5.78 5.63
C CYS A 12 -7.78 -6.45 4.30
N PRO A 13 -9.07 -6.65 3.97
CA PRO A 13 -9.49 -7.24 2.70
C PRO A 13 -9.09 -6.38 1.49
N HIS A 14 -9.02 -5.06 1.63
CA HIS A 14 -8.58 -4.16 0.56
C HIS A 14 -7.12 -4.41 0.15
N THR A 15 -6.23 -4.61 1.12
CA THR A 15 -4.82 -4.93 0.86
C THR A 15 -4.69 -6.25 0.10
N LYS A 16 -5.42 -7.30 0.54
CA LYS A 16 -5.42 -8.60 -0.14
C LYS A 16 -5.89 -8.50 -1.59
N ARG A 17 -6.91 -7.69 -1.86
CA ARG A 17 -7.39 -7.46 -3.23
C ARG A 17 -6.37 -6.69 -4.07
N ALA A 18 -5.65 -5.74 -3.48
CA ALA A 18 -4.58 -5.01 -4.18
C ALA A 18 -3.43 -5.95 -4.55
N LEU A 19 -2.98 -6.78 -3.60
CA LEU A 19 -1.95 -7.81 -3.84
C LEU A 19 -2.38 -8.85 -4.87
N ALA A 20 -3.67 -9.25 -4.86
CA ALA A 20 -4.19 -10.18 -5.86
C ALA A 20 -4.27 -9.56 -7.27
N ALA A 21 -4.40 -8.23 -7.37
CA ALA A 21 -4.40 -7.52 -8.65
C ALA A 21 -2.99 -7.23 -9.16
N HIS A 22 -2.01 -7.10 -8.26
CA HIS A 22 -0.61 -6.88 -8.56
C HIS A 22 0.26 -7.98 -7.92
N PRO A 23 0.30 -9.18 -8.51
CA PRO A 23 1.06 -10.31 -7.96
C PRO A 23 2.57 -10.07 -7.95
N GLU A 24 3.08 -9.21 -8.84
CA GLU A 24 4.47 -8.74 -8.86
C GLU A 24 4.78 -7.70 -7.78
N ALA A 25 3.77 -7.17 -7.09
CA ALA A 25 3.98 -6.13 -6.09
C ALA A 25 4.57 -6.67 -4.79
N ARG A 26 5.50 -5.92 -4.22
CA ARG A 26 6.04 -6.18 -2.89
C ARG A 26 5.06 -5.72 -1.82
N PHE A 27 4.56 -6.66 -1.03
CA PHE A 27 3.77 -6.34 0.15
C PHE A 27 4.65 -5.83 1.29
N VAL A 28 4.26 -4.70 1.89
CA VAL A 28 4.89 -4.14 3.09
C VAL A 28 3.83 -3.99 4.18
N ASP A 29 4.01 -4.73 5.27
CA ASP A 29 3.14 -4.63 6.44
C ASP A 29 3.51 -3.41 7.27
N VAL A 30 2.59 -2.44 7.35
CA VAL A 30 2.77 -1.23 8.17
C VAL A 30 2.66 -1.50 9.66
N LEU A 31 2.15 -2.67 10.07
CA LEU A 31 2.10 -3.09 11.48
C LEU A 31 3.37 -3.84 11.91
N ALA A 32 4.16 -4.34 10.96
CA ALA A 32 5.38 -5.08 11.28
C ALA A 32 6.50 -4.17 11.81
N SER A 33 6.51 -2.90 11.42
CA SER A 33 7.48 -1.90 11.89
C SER A 33 6.91 -0.49 11.80
N GLU A 34 7.24 0.36 12.78
CA GLU A 34 6.90 1.78 12.76
C GLU A 34 7.52 2.51 11.57
N ALA A 35 8.71 2.07 11.10
CA ALA A 35 9.36 2.63 9.92
C ALA A 35 8.50 2.46 8.66
N ASN A 36 7.86 1.30 8.49
CA ASN A 36 6.94 1.05 7.37
C ASN A 36 5.70 1.94 7.45
N MET A 37 5.22 2.21 8.67
CA MET A 37 4.10 3.11 8.89
C MET A 37 4.45 4.56 8.57
N GLU A 38 5.64 5.02 8.96
CA GLU A 38 6.15 6.35 8.61
C GLU A 38 6.35 6.51 7.11
N GLU A 39 6.90 5.52 6.41
CA GLU A 39 7.01 5.53 4.94
C GLU A 39 5.64 5.64 4.29
N MET A 40 4.70 4.79 4.71
CA MET A 40 3.32 4.84 4.20
C MET A 40 2.67 6.20 4.45
N LEU A 41 2.90 6.83 5.60
CA LEU A 41 2.42 8.17 5.93
C LEU A 41 3.04 9.23 5.02
N LYS A 42 4.35 9.17 4.77
CA LYS A 42 5.03 10.09 3.84
C LYS A 42 4.46 9.99 2.43
N LEU A 43 4.24 8.76 1.96
CA LEU A 43 3.70 8.46 0.64
C LEU A 43 2.23 8.90 0.48
N SER A 44 1.44 8.80 1.55
CA SER A 44 0.01 9.15 1.56
C SER A 44 -0.29 10.61 1.95
N GLY A 45 0.75 11.44 2.13
CA GLY A 45 0.58 12.83 2.56
C GLY A 45 0.02 12.97 3.98
N GLY A 46 0.39 12.06 4.89
CA GLY A 46 -0.06 12.01 6.27
C GLY A 46 -1.43 11.35 6.48
N GLN A 47 -2.04 10.82 5.42
CA GLN A 47 -3.33 10.14 5.53
C GLN A 47 -3.14 8.68 5.98
N ARG A 48 -3.73 8.31 7.12
CA ARG A 48 -3.80 6.89 7.55
C ARG A 48 -4.81 6.09 6.72
N ARG A 49 -4.63 6.05 5.40
CA ARG A 49 -5.46 5.29 4.46
C ARG A 49 -4.63 4.19 3.84
N ILE A 50 -5.17 2.97 3.92
CA ILE A 50 -4.59 1.76 3.35
C ILE A 50 -5.57 1.11 2.39
N PRO A 51 -5.09 0.35 1.40
CA PRO A 51 -3.69 0.17 1.02
C PRO A 51 -3.11 1.40 0.29
N VAL A 52 -1.80 1.63 0.40
CA VAL A 52 -1.05 2.60 -0.41
C VAL A 52 -0.22 1.82 -1.42
N ILE A 53 -0.43 2.08 -2.70
CA ILE A 53 0.24 1.40 -3.81
C ILE A 53 1.23 2.40 -4.39
N VAL A 54 2.50 2.05 -4.41
CA VAL A 54 3.56 2.84 -5.03
C VAL A 54 3.96 2.16 -6.32
N GLU A 55 3.81 2.83 -7.44
CA GLU A 55 4.20 2.33 -8.76
C GLU A 55 5.01 3.43 -9.46
N ASP A 56 6.24 3.12 -9.87
CA ASP A 56 7.14 4.04 -10.58
C ASP A 56 7.26 5.42 -9.90
N GLY A 57 7.32 5.44 -8.56
CA GLY A 57 7.42 6.65 -7.74
C GLY A 57 6.09 7.39 -7.51
N HIS A 58 4.98 6.93 -8.10
CA HIS A 58 3.65 7.46 -7.82
C HIS A 58 2.98 6.68 -6.70
N ALA A 59 2.65 7.35 -5.60
CA ALA A 59 1.88 6.79 -4.50
C ALA A 59 0.37 7.01 -4.73
N CYS A 60 -0.36 5.92 -5.00
CA CYS A 60 -1.81 5.86 -5.04
C CYS A 60 -2.37 5.38 -3.69
N VAL A 61 -3.19 6.23 -3.07
CA VAL A 61 -3.85 5.91 -1.79
C VAL A 61 -5.23 5.30 -2.05
N GLY A 62 -5.44 4.08 -1.56
CA GLY A 62 -6.68 3.33 -1.64
C GLY A 62 -6.74 2.38 -2.83
N PHE A 63 -7.40 1.23 -2.65
CA PHE A 63 -7.62 0.25 -3.71
C PHE A 63 -9.11 -0.06 -3.84
N LYS A 64 -9.64 0.14 -5.05
CA LYS A 64 -11.07 0.13 -5.40
C LYS A 64 -11.91 1.00 -4.47
N ARG A 65 -11.98 2.30 -4.78
CA ARG A 65 -13.14 3.14 -4.46
C ARG A 65 -14.34 2.53 -5.20
N GLY A 66 -15.03 1.59 -4.56
CA GLY A 66 -16.44 1.40 -4.88
C GLY A 66 -17.13 2.70 -4.50
N SER A 67 -17.68 3.38 -5.51
CA SER A 67 -18.65 4.47 -5.37
C SER A 67 -19.71 4.17 -4.32
#